data_AF-A0A7W7H773-F1
#
_entry.id   AF-A0A7W7H773-F1
#
_cell.length_a   1.000
_cell.length_b   1.000
_cell.length_c   1.000
_cell.angle_alpha   90.00
_cell.angle_beta   90.00
_cell.angle_gamma   90.00
#
_symmetry.space_group_name_H-M   'P 1'
#
loop_
_entity.id
_entity.type
_entity.pdbx_description
1 polymer ?
#
loop_
_entity_poly.entity_id
_entity_poly.type
_entity_poly.pdbx_seq_one_letter_code
_entity_poly.pdbx_strand_id
1 'polypeptide(L)'
;MARTRALAAAVLASALALTPASAAAFGTIEGGGQHREHERITRAALACRTAVEPGADCFEPKSMDQLAGHARTFGAVGSPDSTEVADPAAHCDDADFLDGGGYPRTREQATAALRNCVDHLRRRFGEAVRSSGGVLDADGRIIDAEVSVDPDCELAPKDEPRAKCEAIEAFGRALHGVQDFHSRSNWADEADPGRSSGPGNPPGLNLPAPSPVLDLRGTGVPAVPRELSTGCFVLKDTIPGTGVCAGRVTHAALNKDNGLVDPGTGDATEPTTPRGLVRTNFAKAVTGAVVETRHQWQDFQGALEESYGAERGARIACALTHDTPATECRARAGGSGRTVLVVFFAGVVVAGLGLGWGLRRR
;
A
#
# COMPACT_ATOMS: atom_id res chain seq x y z
N MET A 1 32.10 36.37 -42.87
CA MET A 1 30.69 35.94 -42.69
C MET A 1 30.63 34.72 -41.76
N ALA A 2 30.83 34.91 -40.46
CA ALA A 2 30.89 33.79 -39.49
C ALA A 2 30.47 34.21 -38.08
N ARG A 3 29.33 34.91 -37.94
CA ARG A 3 28.83 35.38 -36.62
C ARG A 3 27.31 35.26 -36.40
N THR A 4 26.59 34.51 -37.23
CA THR A 4 25.11 34.46 -37.17
C THR A 4 24.50 33.06 -36.98
N ARG A 5 25.29 32.04 -36.58
CA ARG A 5 24.78 30.67 -36.34
C ARG A 5 24.83 30.19 -34.89
N ALA A 6 25.22 31.02 -33.93
CA ALA A 6 25.38 30.62 -32.52
C ALA A 6 24.18 30.98 -31.60
N LEU A 7 23.19 31.74 -32.08
CA LEU A 7 22.06 32.20 -31.26
C LEU A 7 20.76 31.41 -31.43
N ALA A 8 20.65 30.54 -32.45
CA ALA A 8 19.43 29.75 -32.68
C ALA A 8 19.42 28.40 -31.92
N ALA A 9 20.59 27.88 -31.52
CA ALA A 9 20.68 26.60 -30.81
C ALA A 9 20.43 26.73 -29.29
N ALA A 10 20.65 27.90 -28.71
CA ALA A 10 20.41 28.14 -27.28
C ALA A 10 18.93 28.33 -26.94
N VAL A 11 18.09 28.72 -27.90
CA VAL A 11 16.64 28.96 -27.66
C VAL A 11 15.81 27.68 -27.78
N LEU A 12 16.25 26.68 -28.56
CA LEU A 12 15.56 25.38 -28.64
C LEU A 12 15.80 24.47 -27.42
N ALA A 13 16.95 24.60 -26.73
CA ALA A 13 17.23 23.81 -25.53
C ALA A 13 16.48 24.33 -24.28
N SER A 14 16.13 25.62 -24.24
CA SER A 14 15.37 26.22 -23.13
C SER A 14 13.86 25.99 -23.24
N ALA A 15 13.34 25.60 -24.41
CA ALA A 15 11.91 25.35 -24.62
C ALA A 15 11.47 23.92 -24.24
N LEU A 16 12.41 22.97 -24.08
CA LEU A 16 12.12 21.61 -23.60
C LEU A 16 12.04 21.51 -22.07
N ALA A 17 12.54 22.51 -21.34
CA ALA A 17 12.52 22.56 -19.87
C ALA A 17 11.21 23.14 -19.27
N LEU A 18 10.23 23.49 -20.12
CA LEU A 18 8.93 24.06 -19.71
C LEU A 18 7.76 23.22 -20.24
N THR A 19 7.97 21.93 -20.47
CA THR A 19 6.82 21.02 -20.51
C THR A 19 6.34 20.88 -19.07
N PRO A 20 5.07 21.25 -18.75
CA PRO A 20 4.52 20.90 -17.45
C PRO A 20 4.67 19.39 -17.33
N ALA A 21 5.36 18.93 -16.29
CA ALA A 21 5.41 17.52 -15.97
C ALA A 21 3.96 17.01 -15.97
N SER A 22 3.72 15.93 -16.70
CA SER A 22 2.48 15.17 -16.56
C SER A 22 2.20 15.04 -15.07
N ALA A 23 0.98 15.37 -14.63
CA ALA A 23 0.59 15.10 -13.26
C ALA A 23 0.82 13.60 -13.02
N ALA A 24 1.90 13.25 -12.33
CA ALA A 24 2.15 11.91 -11.87
C ALA A 24 1.27 11.67 -10.64
N ALA A 25 0.83 10.42 -10.45
CA ALA A 25 0.28 9.96 -9.19
C ALA A 25 1.40 9.91 -8.14
N PHE A 26 1.23 9.25 -6.98
CA PHE A 26 2.33 9.23 -6.01
C PHE A 26 3.63 8.81 -6.70
N GLY A 27 4.68 9.62 -6.60
CA GLY A 27 5.87 9.40 -7.41
C GLY A 27 6.60 8.10 -7.08
N THR A 28 7.22 7.48 -8.09
CA THR A 28 8.11 6.32 -7.95
C THR A 28 9.59 6.68 -8.08
N ILE A 29 9.93 7.83 -8.67
CA ILE A 29 11.32 8.27 -8.90
C ILE A 29 11.69 9.52 -8.09
N GLU A 30 12.99 9.79 -7.92
CA GLU A 30 13.47 11.11 -7.54
C GLU A 30 13.71 11.95 -8.80
N GLY A 31 13.07 13.11 -8.88
CA GLY A 31 13.24 14.04 -9.98
C GLY A 31 12.01 14.16 -10.88
N GLY A 32 12.01 15.15 -11.76
CA GLY A 32 10.82 15.49 -12.56
C GLY A 32 9.65 16.07 -11.74
N GLY A 33 9.89 16.40 -10.46
CA GLY A 33 8.87 16.87 -9.50
C GLY A 33 8.51 15.83 -8.44
N GLN A 34 8.80 14.55 -8.68
CA GLN A 34 8.49 13.44 -7.78
C GLN A 34 9.55 13.24 -6.69
N HIS A 35 9.11 12.62 -5.57
CA HIS A 35 9.93 12.39 -4.38
C HIS A 35 9.86 10.95 -3.86
N ARG A 36 9.54 9.97 -4.71
CA ARG A 36 9.38 8.55 -4.36
C ARG A 36 8.33 8.34 -3.26
N GLU A 37 7.20 9.00 -3.39
CA GLU A 37 6.08 8.92 -2.47
C GLU A 37 5.64 7.46 -2.24
N HIS A 38 5.57 6.62 -3.28
CA HIS A 38 5.24 5.19 -3.12
C HIS A 38 6.24 4.44 -2.22
N GLU A 39 7.54 4.62 -2.45
CA GLU A 39 8.60 4.02 -1.62
C GLU A 39 8.42 4.47 -0.15
N ARG A 40 8.30 5.78 0.06
CA ARG A 40 8.29 6.39 1.39
C ARG A 40 7.04 6.04 2.18
N ILE A 41 5.86 6.03 1.54
CA ILE A 41 4.61 5.60 2.15
C ILE A 41 4.70 4.12 2.55
N THR A 42 5.24 3.27 1.68
CA THR A 42 5.40 1.84 1.94
C THR A 42 6.34 1.58 3.11
N ARG A 43 7.47 2.29 3.19
CA ARG A 43 8.40 2.23 4.33
C ARG A 43 7.73 2.73 5.62
N ALA A 44 7.05 3.87 5.58
CA ALA A 44 6.36 4.42 6.74
C ALA A 44 5.25 3.47 7.26
N ALA A 45 4.63 2.72 6.36
CA ALA A 45 3.61 1.75 6.69
C ALA A 45 4.18 0.46 7.29
N LEU A 46 5.19 -0.14 6.65
CA LEU A 46 5.54 -1.56 6.84
C LEU A 46 6.99 -1.82 7.27
N ALA A 47 7.89 -0.82 7.30
CA ALA A 47 9.29 -1.07 7.63
C ALA A 47 9.51 -1.23 9.14
N CYS A 48 10.45 -2.11 9.50
CA CYS A 48 10.86 -2.24 10.89
C CYS A 48 11.55 -0.96 11.39
N ARG A 49 11.05 -0.40 12.50
CA ARG A 49 11.57 0.82 13.11
C ARG A 49 12.86 0.59 13.89
N THR A 50 13.07 -0.62 14.40
CA THR A 50 14.31 -1.06 15.04
C THR A 50 14.62 -2.49 14.63
N ALA A 51 15.91 -2.87 14.62
CA ALA A 51 16.38 -4.21 14.23
C ALA A 51 16.11 -5.29 15.31
N VAL A 52 15.32 -4.99 16.35
CA VAL A 52 15.21 -5.82 17.58
C VAL A 52 13.77 -5.95 18.05
N GLU A 53 12.79 -5.96 17.14
CA GLU A 53 11.42 -6.34 17.50
C GLU A 53 11.17 -7.80 17.07
N PRO A 54 11.64 -8.81 17.83
CA PRO A 54 11.39 -10.20 17.50
C PRO A 54 9.89 -10.49 17.56
N GLY A 55 9.31 -10.77 16.39
CA GLY A 55 7.86 -11.02 16.21
C GLY A 55 7.07 -9.83 15.69
N ALA A 56 7.70 -8.76 15.19
CA ALA A 56 6.97 -7.63 14.61
C ALA A 56 6.43 -7.92 13.19
N ASP A 57 5.21 -7.45 12.96
CA ASP A 57 4.52 -7.39 11.66
C ASP A 57 5.14 -6.31 10.74
N CYS A 58 6.46 -6.34 10.55
CA CYS A 58 7.20 -5.37 9.73
C CYS A 58 8.25 -6.05 8.86
N PHE A 59 8.58 -5.44 7.73
CA PHE A 59 9.61 -5.89 6.79
C PHE A 59 10.99 -5.38 7.22
N GLU A 60 11.94 -6.30 7.28
CA GLU A 60 13.36 -6.04 7.47
C GLU A 60 13.97 -5.34 6.24
N PRO A 61 15.14 -4.68 6.37
CA PRO A 61 15.64 -3.76 5.36
C PRO A 61 15.73 -4.35 3.94
N LYS A 62 16.30 -5.54 3.73
CA LYS A 62 16.46 -6.08 2.37
C LYS A 62 15.12 -6.50 1.77
N SER A 63 14.23 -7.08 2.57
CA SER A 63 12.88 -7.48 2.15
C SER A 63 12.01 -6.26 1.84
N MET A 64 12.13 -5.19 2.66
CA MET A 64 11.51 -3.90 2.41
C MET A 64 12.06 -3.24 1.13
N ASP A 65 13.36 -3.35 0.86
CA ASP A 65 13.97 -2.81 -0.36
C ASP A 65 13.40 -3.47 -1.63
N GLN A 66 12.98 -4.74 -1.57
CA GLN A 66 12.27 -5.39 -2.69
C GLN A 66 10.84 -4.85 -2.84
N LEU A 67 10.13 -4.63 -1.72
CA LEU A 67 8.75 -4.16 -1.73
C LEU A 67 8.63 -2.68 -2.12
N ALA A 68 9.32 -1.81 -1.38
CA ALA A 68 9.25 -0.36 -1.53
C ALA A 68 10.18 0.18 -2.64
N GLY A 69 11.24 -0.55 -2.97
CA GLY A 69 12.32 -0.07 -3.82
C GLY A 69 13.43 0.60 -3.03
N HIS A 70 14.58 0.77 -3.66
CA HIS A 70 15.75 1.43 -3.10
C HIS A 70 16.51 2.19 -4.18
N ALA A 71 17.73 2.65 -3.91
CA ALA A 71 18.47 3.49 -4.84
C ALA A 71 18.58 2.85 -6.24
N ARG A 72 17.86 3.45 -7.21
CA ARG A 72 17.77 3.06 -8.64
C ARG A 72 16.83 1.89 -8.96
N THR A 73 15.98 1.47 -8.04
CA THR A 73 14.93 0.46 -8.29
C THR A 73 13.57 1.03 -7.91
N PHE A 74 12.53 0.57 -8.59
CA PHE A 74 11.14 1.02 -8.34
C PHE A 74 10.50 0.24 -7.18
N GLY A 75 11.11 -0.89 -6.79
CA GLY A 75 10.47 -1.87 -5.94
C GLY A 75 9.24 -2.49 -6.60
N ALA A 76 8.60 -3.39 -5.87
CA ALA A 76 7.34 -3.98 -6.28
C ALA A 76 6.23 -2.93 -6.36
N VAL A 77 6.19 -2.00 -5.38
CA VAL A 77 5.17 -0.95 -5.32
C VAL A 77 5.26 0.05 -6.46
N GLY A 78 6.46 0.33 -6.97
CA GLY A 78 6.63 1.24 -8.11
C GLY A 78 6.52 0.54 -9.47
N SER A 79 6.46 -0.79 -9.53
CA SER A 79 6.51 -1.53 -10.80
C SER A 79 5.42 -1.15 -11.82
N PRO A 80 4.16 -0.87 -11.41
CA PRO A 80 3.13 -0.41 -12.33
C PRO A 80 3.49 0.87 -13.10
N ASP A 81 4.25 1.80 -12.51
CA ASP A 81 4.74 3.02 -13.18
C ASP A 81 5.77 2.78 -14.29
N SER A 82 6.16 1.53 -14.52
CA SER A 82 7.03 1.15 -15.65
C SER A 82 6.39 0.14 -16.59
N THR A 83 5.46 -0.67 -16.09
CA THR A 83 4.89 -1.82 -16.82
C THR A 83 3.42 -1.65 -17.17
N GLU A 84 2.70 -0.81 -16.43
CA GLU A 84 1.24 -0.64 -16.49
C GLU A 84 0.82 0.84 -16.56
N VAL A 85 1.73 1.74 -16.94
CA VAL A 85 1.57 3.22 -16.98
C VAL A 85 0.29 3.70 -17.67
N ALA A 86 -0.19 2.94 -18.65
CA ALA A 86 -1.36 3.28 -19.44
C ALA A 86 -2.61 2.43 -19.09
N ASP A 87 -2.55 1.61 -18.03
CA ASP A 87 -3.69 0.85 -17.51
C ASP A 87 -4.36 1.62 -16.36
N PRO A 88 -5.52 2.24 -16.59
CA PRO A 88 -6.24 2.97 -15.54
C PRO A 88 -6.57 2.09 -14.33
N ALA A 89 -6.73 0.78 -14.50
CA ALA A 89 -7.09 -0.12 -13.40
C ALA A 89 -5.91 -0.36 -12.44
N ALA A 90 -4.66 -0.29 -12.90
CA ALA A 90 -3.49 -0.44 -12.03
C ALA A 90 -3.32 0.76 -11.10
N HIS A 91 -3.74 1.94 -11.56
CA HIS A 91 -3.60 3.19 -10.82
C HIS A 91 -4.90 3.61 -10.10
N CYS A 92 -6.07 3.04 -10.39
CA CYS A 92 -7.41 3.52 -10.00
C CYS A 92 -7.93 4.79 -10.73
N ASP A 93 -7.62 4.97 -12.02
CA ASP A 93 -8.09 6.07 -12.89
C ASP A 93 -9.49 5.84 -13.48
N ASP A 94 -10.02 6.91 -14.09
CA ASP A 94 -11.21 6.93 -14.94
C ASP A 94 -12.55 6.58 -14.26
N ALA A 95 -12.57 6.56 -12.93
CA ALA A 95 -13.79 6.55 -12.13
C ALA A 95 -14.28 7.97 -11.80
N ASP A 96 -14.11 8.90 -12.73
CA ASP A 96 -14.50 10.29 -12.59
C ASP A 96 -16.02 10.47 -12.65
N PHE A 97 -16.53 11.25 -11.70
CA PHE A 97 -17.95 11.58 -11.62
C PHE A 97 -18.12 12.94 -10.95
N LEU A 98 -19.02 13.74 -11.49
CA LEU A 98 -19.48 14.95 -10.83
C LEU A 98 -21.00 14.98 -10.90
N ASP A 99 -21.64 15.16 -9.75
CA ASP A 99 -23.09 15.24 -9.69
C ASP A 99 -23.60 16.55 -10.29
N GLY A 100 -24.57 16.44 -11.20
CA GLY A 100 -25.11 17.57 -11.94
C GLY A 100 -25.52 17.19 -13.37
N GLY A 101 -26.46 17.96 -13.92
CA GLY A 101 -26.89 17.77 -15.31
C GLY A 101 -25.77 18.09 -16.31
N GLY A 102 -25.51 17.17 -17.23
CA GLY A 102 -24.60 17.40 -18.37
C GLY A 102 -23.14 16.98 -18.15
N TYR A 103 -22.80 16.33 -17.04
CA TYR A 103 -21.46 15.75 -16.88
C TYR A 103 -21.24 14.58 -17.87
N PRO A 104 -20.05 14.46 -18.52
CA PRO A 104 -19.84 13.47 -19.60
C PRO A 104 -19.91 12.00 -19.18
N ARG A 105 -19.83 11.70 -17.88
CA ARG A 105 -19.85 10.34 -17.32
C ARG A 105 -21.04 10.17 -16.39
N THR A 106 -21.71 9.02 -16.52
CA THR A 106 -22.78 8.62 -15.61
C THR A 106 -22.17 8.03 -14.32
N ARG A 107 -22.97 8.00 -13.24
CA ARG A 107 -22.53 7.38 -11.98
C ARG A 107 -22.21 5.91 -12.19
N GLU A 108 -23.03 5.21 -12.98
CA GLU A 108 -22.89 3.79 -13.31
C GLU A 108 -21.57 3.51 -14.02
N GLN A 109 -21.20 4.33 -15.02
CA GLN A 109 -19.93 4.19 -15.73
C GLN A 109 -18.72 4.40 -14.80
N ALA A 110 -18.79 5.39 -13.92
CA ALA A 110 -17.71 5.67 -12.99
C ALA A 110 -17.61 4.58 -11.90
N THR A 111 -18.73 4.04 -11.42
CA THR A 111 -18.74 2.88 -10.52
C THR A 111 -18.17 1.64 -11.20
N ALA A 112 -18.46 1.41 -12.49
CA ALA A 112 -17.87 0.30 -13.24
C ALA A 112 -16.34 0.44 -13.38
N ALA A 113 -15.83 1.64 -13.67
CA ALA A 113 -14.39 1.89 -13.72
C ALA A 113 -13.72 1.68 -12.36
N LEU A 114 -14.33 2.15 -11.27
CA LEU A 114 -13.81 1.93 -9.92
C LEU A 114 -13.76 0.44 -9.57
N ARG A 115 -14.80 -0.33 -9.94
CA ARG A 115 -14.79 -1.79 -9.77
C ARG A 115 -13.67 -2.45 -10.57
N ASN A 116 -13.42 -2.01 -11.81
CA ASN A 116 -12.30 -2.55 -12.59
C ASN A 116 -10.96 -2.34 -11.89
N CYS A 117 -10.74 -1.19 -11.23
CA CYS A 117 -9.56 -1.00 -10.39
C CYS A 117 -9.55 -2.00 -9.23
N VAL A 118 -10.61 -2.02 -8.40
CA VAL A 118 -10.65 -2.90 -7.22
C VAL A 118 -10.45 -4.37 -7.61
N ASP A 119 -11.07 -4.83 -8.70
CA ASP A 119 -10.90 -6.19 -9.20
C ASP A 119 -9.50 -6.44 -9.78
N HIS A 120 -8.83 -5.42 -10.34
CA HIS A 120 -7.42 -5.50 -10.69
C HIS A 120 -6.56 -5.71 -9.45
N LEU A 121 -6.73 -4.88 -8.42
CA LEU A 121 -5.95 -4.97 -7.19
C LEU A 121 -6.22 -6.29 -6.44
N ARG A 122 -7.46 -6.78 -6.43
CA ARG A 122 -7.82 -8.12 -5.90
C ARG A 122 -7.09 -9.25 -6.63
N ARG A 123 -6.95 -9.17 -7.96
CA ARG A 123 -6.18 -10.18 -8.72
C ARG A 123 -4.73 -10.19 -8.28
N ARG A 124 -4.08 -9.02 -8.19
CA ARG A 124 -2.70 -8.86 -7.72
C ARG A 124 -2.52 -9.35 -6.28
N PHE A 125 -3.43 -8.99 -5.38
CA PHE A 125 -3.46 -9.48 -4.01
C PHE A 125 -3.59 -11.02 -3.96
N GLY A 126 -4.49 -11.60 -4.76
CA GLY A 126 -4.66 -13.05 -4.85
C GLY A 126 -3.45 -13.77 -5.48
N GLU A 127 -2.78 -13.16 -6.45
CA GLU A 127 -1.50 -13.62 -6.99
C GLU A 127 -0.45 -13.69 -5.87
N ALA A 128 -0.34 -12.65 -5.06
CA ALA A 128 0.56 -12.63 -3.91
C ALA A 128 0.29 -13.79 -2.94
N VAL A 129 -0.99 -14.03 -2.60
CA VAL A 129 -1.38 -15.11 -1.69
C VAL A 129 -0.98 -16.47 -2.26
N ARG A 130 -1.21 -16.69 -3.56
CA ARG A 130 -0.88 -17.96 -4.23
C ARG A 130 0.63 -18.19 -4.32
N SER A 131 1.39 -17.21 -4.81
CA SER A 131 2.85 -17.35 -4.93
C SER A 131 3.50 -17.54 -3.56
N SER A 132 2.95 -16.94 -2.50
CA SER A 132 3.43 -17.13 -1.13
C SER A 132 3.40 -18.59 -0.65
N GLY A 133 2.57 -19.45 -1.23
CA GLY A 133 2.56 -20.88 -0.90
C GLY A 133 3.87 -21.61 -1.25
N GLY A 134 4.61 -21.08 -2.25
CA GLY A 134 5.88 -21.66 -2.72
C GLY A 134 7.05 -21.47 -1.75
N VAL A 135 6.93 -20.63 -0.72
CA VAL A 135 8.01 -20.43 0.25
C VAL A 135 8.21 -21.63 1.19
N LEU A 136 7.22 -22.54 1.25
CA LEU A 136 7.24 -23.71 2.13
C LEU A 136 7.22 -25.02 1.32
N ASP A 137 7.93 -26.03 1.82
CA ASP A 137 7.82 -27.41 1.34
C ASP A 137 6.51 -28.10 1.80
N ALA A 138 6.33 -29.36 1.39
CA ALA A 138 5.18 -30.17 1.78
C ALA A 138 5.05 -30.35 3.30
N ASP A 139 6.17 -30.41 4.02
CA ASP A 139 6.22 -30.52 5.49
C ASP A 139 6.08 -29.17 6.20
N GLY A 140 5.96 -28.07 5.44
CA GLY A 140 5.81 -26.72 5.96
C GLY A 140 7.13 -26.07 6.39
N ARG A 141 8.28 -26.61 5.98
CA ARG A 141 9.58 -25.98 6.21
C ARG A 141 9.89 -24.96 5.12
N ILE A 142 10.63 -23.93 5.47
CA ILE A 142 11.05 -22.90 4.51
C ILE A 142 12.00 -23.50 3.49
N ILE A 143 11.80 -23.16 2.21
CA ILE A 143 12.68 -23.53 1.11
C ILE A 143 13.66 -22.36 0.89
N ASP A 144 14.91 -22.52 1.32
CA ASP A 144 15.93 -21.45 1.30
C ASP A 144 16.09 -20.77 -0.08
N ALA A 145 16.01 -21.56 -1.16
CA ALA A 145 16.12 -21.05 -2.53
C ALA A 145 14.95 -20.13 -2.93
N GLU A 146 13.76 -20.33 -2.37
CA GLU A 146 12.53 -19.61 -2.71
C GLU A 146 12.37 -18.29 -1.95
N VAL A 147 13.18 -18.08 -0.91
CA VAL A 147 13.07 -16.96 0.02
C VAL A 147 14.30 -16.06 0.05
N SER A 148 15.34 -16.38 -0.72
CA SER A 148 16.51 -15.53 -0.85
C SER A 148 16.18 -14.26 -1.65
N VAL A 149 16.49 -13.10 -1.08
CA VAL A 149 16.49 -11.80 -1.77
C VAL A 149 17.92 -11.34 -2.13
N ASP A 150 18.87 -12.29 -2.16
CA ASP A 150 20.23 -12.10 -2.66
C ASP A 150 20.49 -13.08 -3.82
N PRO A 151 20.72 -12.60 -5.06
CA PRO A 151 20.66 -11.18 -5.47
C PRO A 151 19.24 -10.60 -5.37
N ASP A 152 19.09 -9.28 -5.54
CA ASP A 152 17.77 -8.60 -5.58
C ASP A 152 16.76 -9.34 -6.47
N CYS A 153 15.47 -9.17 -6.15
CA CYS A 153 14.38 -9.72 -6.93
C CYS A 153 14.39 -9.14 -8.35
N GLU A 154 14.19 -10.01 -9.34
CA GLU A 154 14.02 -9.66 -10.74
C GLU A 154 12.56 -9.25 -11.01
N LEU A 155 12.15 -8.13 -10.42
CA LEU A 155 10.79 -7.60 -10.62
C LEU A 155 10.57 -7.26 -12.11
N ALA A 156 9.33 -7.43 -12.58
CA ALA A 156 8.93 -7.35 -13.99
C ALA A 156 9.72 -6.39 -14.91
N PRO A 157 9.84 -6.74 -16.22
CA PRO A 157 9.11 -7.79 -16.93
C PRO A 157 9.83 -9.15 -16.96
N LYS A 158 10.67 -9.44 -15.97
CA LYS A 158 11.48 -10.66 -15.93
C LYS A 158 10.74 -11.82 -15.27
N ASP A 159 11.11 -13.03 -15.67
CA ASP A 159 10.65 -14.27 -15.05
C ASP A 159 11.44 -14.48 -13.75
N GLU A 160 10.88 -14.03 -12.64
CA GLU A 160 11.43 -14.24 -11.30
C GLU A 160 10.93 -15.58 -10.74
N PRO A 161 11.79 -16.60 -10.55
CA PRO A 161 11.33 -17.93 -10.14
C PRO A 161 11.11 -18.07 -8.62
N ARG A 162 11.57 -17.13 -7.79
CA ARG A 162 11.55 -17.28 -6.33
C ARG A 162 10.21 -16.86 -5.77
N ALA A 163 9.55 -17.77 -5.05
CA ALA A 163 8.21 -17.58 -4.49
C ALA A 163 8.07 -16.30 -3.64
N LYS A 164 9.08 -15.96 -2.81
CA LYS A 164 9.06 -14.72 -2.02
C LYS A 164 9.05 -13.48 -2.90
N CYS A 165 9.88 -13.46 -3.94
CA CYS A 165 9.98 -12.32 -4.84
C CYS A 165 8.69 -12.14 -5.65
N GLU A 166 8.10 -13.22 -6.18
CA GLU A 166 6.80 -13.16 -6.86
C GLU A 166 5.68 -12.65 -5.93
N ALA A 167 5.65 -13.14 -4.69
CA ALA A 167 4.67 -12.72 -3.71
C ALA A 167 4.81 -11.23 -3.36
N ILE A 168 6.04 -10.76 -3.14
CA ILE A 168 6.35 -9.35 -2.88
C ILE A 168 5.96 -8.49 -4.09
N GLU A 169 6.27 -8.94 -5.31
CA GLU A 169 5.91 -8.21 -6.53
C GLU A 169 4.39 -8.01 -6.63
N ALA A 170 3.64 -9.11 -6.56
CA ALA A 170 2.20 -9.09 -6.68
C ALA A 170 1.54 -8.26 -5.57
N PHE A 171 2.04 -8.34 -4.34
CA PHE A 171 1.54 -7.53 -3.23
C PHE A 171 1.85 -6.04 -3.42
N GLY A 172 3.08 -5.70 -3.80
CA GLY A 172 3.47 -4.31 -4.09
C GLY A 172 2.64 -3.70 -5.22
N ARG A 173 2.36 -4.44 -6.30
CA ARG A 173 1.46 -3.98 -7.37
C ARG A 173 0.04 -3.69 -6.88
N ALA A 174 -0.48 -4.48 -5.93
CA ALA A 174 -1.76 -4.18 -5.30
C ALA A 174 -1.69 -2.90 -4.44
N LEU A 175 -0.61 -2.72 -3.68
CA LEU A 175 -0.39 -1.53 -2.87
C LEU A 175 -0.25 -0.25 -3.70
N HIS A 176 0.30 -0.34 -4.91
CA HIS A 176 0.41 0.78 -5.83
C HIS A 176 -0.93 1.47 -6.07
N GLY A 177 -1.93 0.75 -6.60
CA GLY A 177 -3.26 1.29 -6.86
C GLY A 177 -4.02 1.70 -5.60
N VAL A 178 -3.75 1.04 -4.47
CA VAL A 178 -4.25 1.44 -3.14
C VAL A 178 -3.72 2.81 -2.73
N GLN A 179 -2.42 3.06 -2.89
CA GLN A 179 -1.80 4.33 -2.54
C GLN A 179 -2.26 5.44 -3.50
N ASP A 180 -2.38 5.11 -4.79
CA ASP A 180 -2.90 6.01 -5.79
C ASP A 180 -4.36 6.39 -5.54
N PHE A 181 -5.21 5.47 -5.10
CA PHE A 181 -6.58 5.82 -4.72
C PHE A 181 -6.62 7.03 -3.77
N HIS A 182 -5.68 7.16 -2.84
CA HIS A 182 -5.61 8.32 -1.94
C HIS A 182 -5.03 9.59 -2.59
N SER A 183 -4.08 9.49 -3.52
CA SER A 183 -3.48 10.66 -4.18
C SER A 183 -4.35 11.25 -5.30
N ARG A 184 -5.20 10.42 -5.94
CA ARG A 184 -5.95 10.77 -7.16
C ARG A 184 -7.46 10.53 -7.11
N SER A 185 -8.01 10.25 -5.94
CA SER A 185 -9.45 10.39 -5.66
C SER A 185 -9.77 11.61 -4.80
N ASN A 186 -11.03 11.97 -4.70
CA ASN A 186 -11.50 12.97 -3.73
C ASN A 186 -11.78 12.39 -2.32
N TRP A 187 -11.32 11.17 -2.01
CA TRP A 187 -11.67 10.45 -0.78
C TRP A 187 -11.26 11.20 0.49
N ALA A 188 -9.96 11.42 0.67
CA ALA A 188 -9.40 11.95 1.92
C ALA A 188 -9.37 13.49 1.96
N ASP A 189 -9.72 14.15 0.85
CA ASP A 189 -9.35 15.54 0.62
C ASP A 189 -10.53 16.52 0.69
N GLU A 190 -10.22 17.79 0.53
CA GLU A 190 -11.17 18.90 0.52
C GLU A 190 -11.03 19.73 -0.75
N ALA A 191 -12.14 20.33 -1.20
CA ALA A 191 -12.11 21.27 -2.31
C ALA A 191 -11.48 22.61 -1.94
N ASP A 192 -10.88 23.28 -2.93
CA ASP A 192 -10.40 24.66 -2.76
C ASP A 192 -11.61 25.58 -2.51
N PRO A 193 -11.75 26.20 -1.32
CA PRO A 193 -12.88 27.06 -1.00
C PRO A 193 -12.88 28.37 -1.80
N GLY A 194 -11.76 28.76 -2.40
CA GLY A 194 -11.63 29.95 -3.24
C GLY A 194 -12.08 29.75 -4.69
N ARG A 195 -12.42 28.51 -5.08
CA ARG A 195 -12.79 28.17 -6.47
C ARG A 195 -14.19 27.56 -6.51
N SER A 196 -14.94 27.85 -7.57
CA SER A 196 -16.25 27.24 -7.78
C SER A 196 -16.13 25.72 -7.94
N SER A 197 -17.16 24.99 -7.49
CA SER A 197 -17.23 23.55 -7.72
C SER A 197 -17.42 23.25 -9.20
N GLY A 198 -16.70 22.25 -9.71
CA GLY A 198 -16.74 21.85 -11.12
C GLY A 198 -15.63 20.86 -11.46
N PRO A 199 -15.48 20.46 -12.74
CA PRO A 199 -14.46 19.49 -13.15
C PRO A 199 -13.03 19.86 -12.76
N GLY A 200 -12.69 21.16 -12.73
CA GLY A 200 -11.37 21.63 -12.31
C GLY A 200 -11.17 21.84 -10.80
N ASN A 201 -12.22 21.68 -9.99
CA ASN A 201 -12.21 21.75 -8.53
C ASN A 201 -13.38 20.90 -7.98
N PRO A 202 -13.33 19.56 -8.13
CA PRO A 202 -14.39 18.69 -7.66
C PRO A 202 -14.51 18.75 -6.13
N PRO A 203 -15.71 18.48 -5.57
CA PRO A 203 -15.89 18.33 -4.13
C PRO A 203 -14.93 17.30 -3.53
N GLY A 204 -14.39 17.58 -2.35
CA GLY A 204 -13.69 16.60 -1.52
C GLY A 204 -14.64 15.92 -0.55
N LEU A 205 -14.38 14.65 -0.19
CA LEU A 205 -15.22 13.90 0.74
C LEU A 205 -14.73 13.95 2.19
N ASN A 206 -13.44 14.22 2.40
CA ASN A 206 -12.80 14.23 3.72
C ASN A 206 -13.13 12.98 4.57
N LEU A 207 -13.13 11.81 3.93
CA LEU A 207 -13.40 10.52 4.56
C LEU A 207 -12.13 9.91 5.18
N PRO A 208 -12.26 9.14 6.28
CA PRO A 208 -11.13 8.48 6.91
C PRO A 208 -10.64 7.28 6.11
N ALA A 209 -9.44 6.81 6.44
CA ALA A 209 -8.94 5.49 6.07
C ALA A 209 -9.13 4.49 7.25
N PRO A 210 -9.24 3.17 6.99
CA PRO A 210 -9.25 2.55 5.68
C PRO A 210 -10.56 2.80 4.91
N SER A 211 -10.49 2.74 3.59
CA SER A 211 -11.60 2.87 2.66
C SER A 211 -12.31 1.52 2.50
N PRO A 212 -13.62 1.42 2.78
CA PRO A 212 -14.39 0.19 2.50
C PRO A 212 -14.50 -0.13 0.99
N VAL A 213 -14.06 0.79 0.11
CA VAL A 213 -13.98 0.52 -1.33
C VAL A 213 -12.82 -0.41 -1.67
N LEU A 214 -11.72 -0.33 -0.91
CA LEU A 214 -10.48 -1.06 -1.14
C LEU A 214 -10.45 -2.42 -0.41
N ASP A 215 -11.58 -3.12 -0.36
CA ASP A 215 -11.65 -4.49 0.17
C ASP A 215 -11.05 -5.48 -0.83
N LEU A 216 -9.75 -5.80 -0.66
CA LEU A 216 -9.00 -6.69 -1.56
C LEU A 216 -9.18 -8.18 -1.25
N ARG A 217 -9.74 -8.53 -0.10
CA ARG A 217 -10.08 -9.92 0.25
C ARG A 217 -11.47 -10.31 -0.26
N GLY A 218 -12.39 -9.36 -0.29
CA GLY A 218 -13.76 -9.58 -0.69
C GLY A 218 -13.90 -9.89 -2.18
N THR A 219 -15.03 -10.51 -2.51
CA THR A 219 -15.50 -10.73 -3.90
C THR A 219 -16.73 -9.89 -4.22
N GLY A 220 -17.21 -9.14 -3.22
CA GLY A 220 -18.39 -8.31 -3.31
C GLY A 220 -18.16 -7.02 -4.09
N VAL A 221 -19.27 -6.45 -4.54
CA VAL A 221 -19.31 -5.08 -5.05
C VAL A 221 -19.06 -4.12 -3.88
N PRO A 222 -18.04 -3.24 -3.93
CA PRO A 222 -17.84 -2.25 -2.89
C PRO A 222 -19.00 -1.25 -2.85
N ALA A 223 -19.37 -0.82 -1.65
CA ALA A 223 -20.29 0.29 -1.47
C ALA A 223 -19.58 1.60 -1.82
N VAL A 224 -19.90 2.17 -2.98
CA VAL A 224 -19.27 3.38 -3.52
C VAL A 224 -20.05 4.61 -3.06
N PRO A 225 -19.47 5.55 -2.30
CA PRO A 225 -20.11 6.84 -2.02
C PRO A 225 -20.48 7.53 -3.32
N ARG A 226 -21.69 8.09 -3.38
CA ARG A 226 -22.24 8.64 -4.63
C ARG A 226 -21.36 9.75 -5.21
N GLU A 227 -20.71 10.53 -4.34
CA GLU A 227 -19.86 11.65 -4.69
C GLU A 227 -18.38 11.25 -4.87
N LEU A 228 -18.02 9.97 -4.73
CA LEU A 228 -16.64 9.51 -4.96
C LEU A 228 -16.25 9.64 -6.44
N SER A 229 -15.14 10.33 -6.68
CA SER A 229 -14.55 10.52 -8.00
C SER A 229 -13.06 10.19 -7.93
N THR A 230 -12.57 9.45 -8.91
CA THR A 230 -11.13 9.48 -9.28
C THR A 230 -10.95 10.36 -10.51
N GLY A 231 -9.71 10.58 -10.93
CA GLY A 231 -9.41 11.42 -12.08
C GLY A 231 -9.48 10.68 -13.41
N CYS A 232 -9.88 11.38 -14.48
CA CYS A 232 -9.62 10.95 -15.84
C CYS A 232 -8.14 11.16 -16.18
N PHE A 233 -7.48 10.15 -16.74
CA PHE A 233 -6.05 10.22 -17.06
C PHE A 233 -5.78 10.21 -18.57
N VAL A 234 -4.83 11.04 -18.96
CA VAL A 234 -4.16 11.05 -20.26
C VAL A 234 -2.71 11.48 -20.04
N LEU A 235 -1.77 11.06 -20.89
CA LEU A 235 -0.35 11.39 -20.71
C LEU A 235 -0.07 12.90 -20.60
N LYS A 236 -0.83 13.74 -21.31
CA LYS A 236 -0.78 15.20 -21.20
C LYS A 236 -1.95 15.70 -20.34
N ASP A 237 -1.87 15.39 -19.06
CA ASP A 237 -2.91 15.71 -18.11
C ASP A 237 -2.86 17.17 -17.65
N THR A 238 -4.01 17.85 -17.69
CA THR A 238 -4.11 19.30 -17.42
C THR A 238 -5.46 19.66 -16.79
N ILE A 239 -5.55 20.90 -16.30
CA ILE A 239 -6.80 21.53 -15.86
C ILE A 239 -7.00 22.81 -16.70
N PRO A 240 -8.04 22.93 -17.55
CA PRO A 240 -9.05 21.92 -17.85
C PRO A 240 -8.47 20.72 -18.60
N GLY A 241 -9.18 19.58 -18.57
CA GLY A 241 -8.76 18.36 -19.24
C GLY A 241 -8.71 18.47 -20.77
N THR A 242 -7.94 17.58 -21.40
CA THR A 242 -7.74 17.52 -22.84
C THR A 242 -8.08 16.14 -23.40
N GLY A 243 -8.28 16.05 -24.72
CA GLY A 243 -8.59 14.78 -25.39
C GLY A 243 -9.84 14.13 -24.81
N VAL A 244 -9.74 12.85 -24.43
CA VAL A 244 -10.83 12.07 -23.82
C VAL A 244 -11.20 12.54 -22.40
N CYS A 245 -10.39 13.40 -21.78
CA CYS A 245 -10.66 14.02 -20.48
C CYS A 245 -11.25 15.44 -20.60
N ALA A 246 -11.53 15.94 -21.81
CA ALA A 246 -12.15 17.26 -21.97
C ALA A 246 -13.51 17.34 -21.28
N GLY A 247 -13.70 18.33 -20.40
CA GLY A 247 -14.92 18.52 -19.61
C GLY A 247 -15.10 17.55 -18.44
N ARG A 248 -14.13 16.66 -18.18
CA ARG A 248 -14.13 15.70 -17.07
C ARG A 248 -13.24 16.19 -15.91
N VAL A 249 -13.50 15.67 -14.71
CA VAL A 249 -12.61 15.74 -13.56
C VAL A 249 -11.35 14.98 -13.95
N THR A 250 -10.23 15.68 -13.99
CA THR A 250 -8.96 15.09 -14.41
C THR A 250 -8.18 14.56 -13.23
N HIS A 251 -7.26 13.65 -13.53
CA HIS A 251 -6.24 13.22 -12.60
C HIS A 251 -5.49 14.44 -12.02
N ALA A 252 -5.11 15.42 -12.84
CA ALA A 252 -4.45 16.65 -12.42
C ALA A 252 -5.30 17.49 -11.46
N ALA A 253 -6.63 17.51 -11.62
CA ALA A 253 -7.54 18.24 -10.73
C ALA A 253 -7.65 17.64 -9.33
N LEU A 254 -7.43 16.32 -9.23
CA LEU A 254 -7.43 15.60 -7.97
C LEU A 254 -6.02 15.35 -7.43
N ASN A 255 -4.96 15.56 -8.21
CA ASN A 255 -3.62 15.15 -7.85
C ASN A 255 -3.10 15.86 -6.58
N LYS A 256 -2.73 15.07 -5.58
CA LYS A 256 -2.13 15.53 -4.31
C LYS A 256 -0.65 15.17 -4.18
N ASP A 257 0.00 14.70 -5.25
CA ASP A 257 1.40 14.29 -5.28
C ASP A 257 2.40 15.48 -5.19
N ASN A 258 3.69 15.17 -5.35
CA ASN A 258 4.85 16.04 -5.42
C ASN A 258 5.06 16.80 -4.11
N GLY A 259 5.26 16.04 -3.04
CA GLY A 259 5.61 16.55 -1.72
C GLY A 259 6.55 15.62 -0.98
N LEU A 260 7.08 16.06 0.15
CA LEU A 260 8.02 15.27 0.93
C LEU A 260 7.29 14.37 1.91
N VAL A 261 7.65 13.09 1.92
CA VAL A 261 7.17 12.10 2.91
C VAL A 261 8.35 11.59 3.74
N ASP A 262 8.26 11.65 5.06
CA ASP A 262 9.23 10.99 5.94
C ASP A 262 8.99 9.47 5.94
N PRO A 263 9.96 8.63 5.51
CA PRO A 263 9.77 7.19 5.41
C PRO A 263 9.72 6.45 6.76
N GLY A 264 10.04 7.11 7.88
CA GLY A 264 9.97 6.53 9.22
C GLY A 264 8.67 6.86 9.95
N THR A 265 8.14 8.07 9.75
CA THR A 265 6.92 8.55 10.44
C THR A 265 5.69 8.60 9.54
N GLY A 266 5.87 8.81 8.24
CA GLY A 266 4.79 9.14 7.30
C GLY A 266 4.38 10.62 7.32
N ASP A 267 5.16 11.49 8.00
CA ASP A 267 4.89 12.93 8.00
C ASP A 267 5.05 13.51 6.59
N ALA A 268 4.11 14.36 6.19
CA ALA A 268 4.00 14.87 4.83
C ALA A 268 4.10 16.40 4.82
N THR A 269 5.05 16.94 4.04
CA THR A 269 5.34 18.37 3.96
C THR A 269 5.56 18.84 2.52
N GLU A 270 5.63 20.15 2.33
CA GLU A 270 6.02 20.78 1.06
C GLU A 270 5.26 20.30 -0.20
N PRO A 271 3.92 20.16 -0.17
CA PRO A 271 3.19 19.79 -1.37
C PRO A 271 3.30 20.89 -2.43
N THR A 272 3.41 20.49 -3.70
CA THR A 272 3.54 21.45 -4.81
C THR A 272 2.34 21.42 -5.77
N THR A 273 1.51 20.39 -5.72
CA THR A 273 0.30 20.30 -6.54
C THR A 273 -0.78 21.27 -6.07
N PRO A 274 -1.57 21.88 -6.99
CA PRO A 274 -2.64 22.79 -6.62
C PRO A 274 -3.64 22.20 -5.62
N ARG A 275 -4.01 20.91 -5.76
CA ARG A 275 -4.93 20.24 -4.84
C ARG A 275 -4.23 19.83 -3.54
N GLY A 276 -2.95 19.44 -3.58
CA GLY A 276 -2.14 19.13 -2.40
C GLY A 276 -1.92 20.34 -1.48
N LEU A 277 -1.80 21.55 -2.06
CA LEU A 277 -1.66 22.83 -1.36
C LEU A 277 -2.94 23.29 -0.62
N VAL A 278 -4.10 22.69 -0.91
CA VAL A 278 -5.34 23.05 -0.23
C VAL A 278 -5.30 22.47 1.19
N ARG A 279 -5.20 23.36 2.19
CA ARG A 279 -5.21 23.02 3.62
C ARG A 279 -4.17 21.94 3.94
N THR A 280 -4.61 20.72 4.24
CA THR A 280 -3.77 19.57 4.60
C THR A 280 -4.01 18.38 3.67
N ASN A 281 -4.50 18.62 2.45
CA ASN A 281 -4.89 17.57 1.51
C ASN A 281 -3.77 16.56 1.23
N PHE A 282 -2.53 17.02 0.99
CA PHE A 282 -1.40 16.10 0.81
C PHE A 282 -1.17 15.23 2.03
N ALA A 283 -1.12 15.81 3.23
CA ALA A 283 -0.94 15.06 4.46
C ALA A 283 -2.08 14.07 4.75
N LYS A 284 -3.33 14.43 4.42
CA LYS A 284 -4.46 13.52 4.53
C LYS A 284 -4.37 12.35 3.54
N ALA A 285 -3.94 12.61 2.30
CA ALA A 285 -3.72 11.56 1.31
C ALA A 285 -2.61 10.58 1.75
N VAL A 286 -1.46 11.11 2.17
CA VAL A 286 -0.33 10.30 2.67
C VAL A 286 -0.73 9.50 3.93
N THR A 287 -1.37 10.15 4.91
CA THR A 287 -1.84 9.46 6.13
C THR A 287 -2.84 8.36 5.79
N GLY A 288 -3.78 8.64 4.88
CA GLY A 288 -4.74 7.66 4.40
C GLY A 288 -4.05 6.46 3.75
N ALA A 289 -3.12 6.70 2.83
CA ALA A 289 -2.37 5.68 2.13
C ALA A 289 -1.49 4.82 3.07
N VAL A 290 -0.90 5.42 4.11
CA VAL A 290 -0.14 4.69 5.14
C VAL A 290 -1.06 3.78 5.96
N VAL A 291 -2.21 4.28 6.40
CA VAL A 291 -3.21 3.49 7.16
C VAL A 291 -3.75 2.36 6.29
N GLU A 292 -4.09 2.65 5.04
CA GLU A 292 -4.59 1.66 4.08
C GLU A 292 -3.54 0.59 3.79
N THR A 293 -2.29 0.98 3.53
CA THR A 293 -1.19 0.02 3.29
C THR A 293 -0.99 -0.94 4.47
N ARG A 294 -1.07 -0.43 5.71
CA ARG A 294 -1.03 -1.29 6.93
C ARG A 294 -2.23 -2.23 7.00
N HIS A 295 -3.42 -1.73 6.67
CA HIS A 295 -4.64 -2.54 6.66
C HIS A 295 -4.56 -3.67 5.62
N GLN A 296 -4.07 -3.37 4.42
CA GLN A 296 -3.89 -4.38 3.37
C GLN A 296 -2.87 -5.45 3.74
N TRP A 297 -1.82 -5.11 4.50
CA TRP A 297 -0.89 -6.10 5.05
C TRP A 297 -1.57 -7.02 6.07
N GLN A 298 -2.38 -6.48 6.99
CA GLN A 298 -3.13 -7.29 7.94
C GLN A 298 -4.11 -8.23 7.24
N ASP A 299 -4.79 -7.74 6.21
CA ASP A 299 -5.69 -8.53 5.38
C ASP A 299 -4.94 -9.62 4.62
N PHE A 300 -3.74 -9.32 4.12
CA PHE A 300 -2.88 -10.29 3.46
C PHE A 300 -2.46 -11.41 4.42
N GLN A 301 -2.04 -11.08 5.65
CA GLN A 301 -1.77 -12.07 6.69
C GLN A 301 -3.00 -12.95 6.96
N GLY A 302 -4.19 -12.35 7.10
CA GLY A 302 -5.44 -13.10 7.28
C GLY A 302 -5.79 -14.01 6.10
N ALA A 303 -5.52 -13.57 4.86
CA ALA A 303 -5.73 -14.37 3.66
C ALA A 303 -4.74 -15.56 3.56
N LEU A 304 -3.50 -15.37 4.02
CA LEU A 304 -2.51 -16.45 4.12
C LEU A 304 -2.95 -17.51 5.15
N GLU A 305 -3.44 -17.10 6.32
CA GLU A 305 -3.97 -18.02 7.34
C GLU A 305 -5.19 -18.79 6.84
N GLU A 306 -6.10 -18.12 6.13
CA GLU A 306 -7.28 -18.74 5.52
C GLU A 306 -6.90 -19.76 4.44
N SER A 307 -5.88 -19.46 3.64
CA SER A 307 -5.47 -20.30 2.51
C SER A 307 -4.59 -21.49 2.90
N TYR A 308 -3.70 -21.30 3.88
CA TYR A 308 -2.67 -22.29 4.24
C TYR A 308 -2.81 -22.86 5.65
N GLY A 309 -3.76 -22.35 6.44
CA GLY A 309 -3.92 -22.65 7.86
C GLY A 309 -3.02 -21.78 8.74
N ALA A 310 -3.45 -21.51 9.98
CA ALA A 310 -2.83 -20.52 10.86
C ALA A 310 -1.30 -20.67 11.03
N GLU A 311 -0.80 -21.89 11.29
CA GLU A 311 0.64 -22.09 11.52
C GLU A 311 1.47 -21.84 10.24
N ARG A 312 1.02 -22.36 9.09
CA ARG A 312 1.73 -22.17 7.82
C ARG A 312 1.60 -20.73 7.35
N GLY A 313 0.41 -20.13 7.44
CA GLY A 313 0.17 -18.73 7.09
C GLY A 313 1.06 -17.77 7.86
N ALA A 314 1.15 -17.92 9.19
CA ALA A 314 2.06 -17.12 10.01
C ALA A 314 3.54 -17.31 9.64
N ARG A 315 3.95 -18.54 9.31
CA ARG A 315 5.31 -18.83 8.85
C ARG A 315 5.63 -18.20 7.50
N ILE A 316 4.67 -18.24 6.57
CA ILE A 316 4.77 -17.59 5.27
C ILE A 316 4.92 -16.07 5.48
N ALA A 317 4.05 -15.45 6.27
CA ALA A 317 4.13 -14.02 6.58
C ALA A 317 5.50 -13.64 7.16
N CYS A 318 6.00 -14.42 8.13
CA CYS A 318 7.36 -14.24 8.66
C CYS A 318 8.42 -14.32 7.55
N ALA A 319 8.30 -15.29 6.64
CA ALA A 319 9.29 -15.48 5.58
C ALA A 319 9.33 -14.31 4.57
N LEU A 320 8.18 -13.69 4.30
CA LEU A 320 8.09 -12.54 3.42
C LEU A 320 8.71 -11.28 4.03
N THR A 321 8.64 -11.13 5.34
CA THR A 321 9.12 -9.93 6.02
C THR A 321 10.60 -9.98 6.43
N HIS A 322 11.16 -11.16 6.66
CA HIS A 322 12.53 -11.32 7.17
C HIS A 322 13.58 -11.51 6.08
N ASP A 323 14.78 -10.99 6.29
CA ASP A 323 15.91 -11.07 5.38
C ASP A 323 16.59 -12.45 5.43
N THR A 324 16.52 -13.17 6.57
CA THR A 324 17.07 -14.53 6.70
C THR A 324 16.03 -15.55 7.24
N PRO A 325 14.94 -15.76 6.51
CA PRO A 325 13.77 -16.45 7.04
C PRO A 325 14.02 -17.94 7.32
N ALA A 326 14.94 -18.58 6.59
CA ALA A 326 15.38 -19.95 6.84
C ALA A 326 15.92 -20.19 8.27
N THR A 327 16.49 -19.15 8.89
CA THR A 327 16.99 -19.18 10.26
C THR A 327 15.99 -18.63 11.27
N GLU A 328 15.28 -17.57 10.92
CA GLU A 328 14.45 -16.78 11.84
C GLU A 328 13.02 -17.31 11.97
N CYS A 329 12.45 -17.85 10.90
CA CYS A 329 11.04 -18.22 10.80
C CYS A 329 10.79 -19.73 10.99
N ARG A 330 11.69 -20.42 11.69
CA ARG A 330 11.57 -21.87 11.94
C ARG A 330 10.37 -22.17 12.84
N ALA A 331 9.77 -23.34 12.64
CA ALA A 331 8.78 -23.88 13.59
C ALA A 331 9.37 -23.85 15.01
N ARG A 332 8.66 -23.26 15.97
CA ARG A 332 8.94 -23.56 17.37
C ARG A 332 8.75 -25.06 17.54
N ALA A 333 9.84 -25.79 17.75
CA ALA A 333 9.78 -27.21 18.07
C ALA A 333 8.77 -27.40 19.20
N GLY A 334 7.78 -28.28 18.99
CA GLY A 334 6.58 -28.44 19.80
C GLY A 334 6.81 -28.21 21.29
N GLY A 335 6.25 -27.10 21.78
CA GLY A 335 6.39 -26.64 23.16
C GLY A 335 5.06 -26.39 23.85
N SER A 336 4.01 -27.14 23.54
CA SER A 336 2.88 -27.30 24.48
C SER A 336 3.25 -28.29 25.58
N GLY A 337 4.44 -28.09 26.17
CA GLY A 337 4.74 -28.60 27.49
C GLY A 337 4.01 -27.69 28.47
N ARG A 338 2.70 -27.91 28.65
CA ARG A 338 2.08 -27.61 29.93
C ARG A 338 2.87 -28.42 30.95
N THR A 339 3.87 -27.81 31.56
CA THR A 339 4.40 -28.28 32.84
C THR A 339 3.26 -28.09 33.83
N VAL A 340 2.36 -29.07 33.89
CA VAL A 340 1.44 -29.24 35.00
C VAL A 340 2.33 -29.61 36.17
N LEU A 341 2.67 -28.61 36.99
CA LEU A 341 3.30 -28.82 38.28
C LEU A 341 2.25 -29.56 39.14
N VAL A 342 2.24 -30.90 39.09
CA VAL A 342 1.47 -31.71 40.03
C VAL A 342 2.18 -31.61 41.37
N VAL A 343 1.76 -30.65 42.18
CA VAL A 343 2.18 -30.57 43.58
C VAL A 343 1.45 -31.68 44.34
N PHE A 344 2.17 -32.76 44.63
CA PHE A 344 1.73 -33.73 45.63
C PHE A 344 1.80 -33.09 47.01
N PHE A 345 0.66 -32.66 47.54
CA PHE A 345 0.54 -32.39 48.97
C PHE A 345 0.56 -33.73 49.72
N ALA A 346 1.74 -34.11 50.22
CA ALA A 346 1.84 -35.12 51.27
C ALA A 346 1.26 -34.52 52.55
N GLY A 347 0.00 -34.84 52.84
CA GLY A 347 -0.67 -34.49 54.09
C GLY A 347 0.02 -35.16 55.27
N VAL A 348 0.73 -34.37 56.07
CA VAL A 348 1.19 -34.77 57.40
C VAL A 348 -0.03 -34.84 58.32
N VAL A 349 -0.41 -36.05 58.69
CA VAL A 349 -1.40 -36.32 59.74
C VAL A 349 -0.76 -36.00 61.09
N VAL A 350 -1.13 -34.86 61.68
CA VAL A 350 -0.84 -34.56 63.09
C VAL A 350 -1.97 -35.15 63.94
N ALA A 351 -1.69 -36.29 64.57
CA ALA A 351 -2.57 -36.87 65.59
C ALA A 351 -2.44 -36.08 66.90
N GLY A 352 -3.40 -35.20 67.17
CA GLY A 352 -3.57 -34.53 68.46
C GLY A 352 -4.63 -35.25 69.29
N LEU A 353 -4.20 -36.18 70.13
CA LEU A 353 -5.01 -36.72 71.24
C LEU A 353 -4.76 -35.88 72.49
N GLY A 354 -5.82 -35.33 73.07
CA GLY A 354 -5.75 -34.79 74.42
C GLY A 354 -6.89 -33.84 74.79
N LEU A 355 -7.91 -34.40 75.44
CA LEU A 355 -8.58 -33.88 76.65
C LEU A 355 -9.02 -32.39 76.62
N GLY A 356 -10.28 -32.02 76.71
CA GLY A 356 -11.36 -32.56 77.52
C GLY A 356 -12.09 -31.38 78.17
N TRP A 357 -13.41 -31.50 78.33
CA TRP A 357 -14.32 -30.60 79.07
C TRP A 357 -14.38 -29.13 78.58
N GLY A 358 -15.50 -28.46 78.48
CA GLY A 358 -16.86 -28.71 78.93
C GLY A 358 -17.62 -27.38 78.88
N LEU A 359 -18.93 -27.49 78.66
CA LEU A 359 -19.98 -26.56 79.07
C LEU A 359 -20.12 -25.16 78.40
N ARG A 360 -21.36 -25.00 77.92
CA ARG A 360 -22.28 -23.85 78.05
C ARG A 360 -22.29 -22.76 76.99
N ARG A 361 -23.32 -22.88 76.14
CA ARG A 361 -24.42 -21.92 75.92
C ARG A 361 -24.17 -20.48 76.40
N ARG A 362 -24.17 -19.52 75.47
CA ARG A 362 -25.35 -18.76 75.05
C ARG A 362 -25.09 -18.06 73.73
#